data_AF-A0A2V8JX81-F1
#
_entry.id   AF-A0A2V8JX81-F1
#
_cell.length_a   1.000
_cell.length_b   1.000
_cell.length_c   1.000
_cell.angle_alpha   90.00
_cell.angle_beta   90.00
_cell.angle_gamma   90.00
#
_symmetry.space_group_name_H-M   'P 1'
#
loop_
_entity.id
_entity.type
_entity.pdbx_description
1 polymer ?
#
loop_
_entity_poly.entity_id
_entity_poly.type
_entity_poly.pdbx_seq_one_letter_code
_entity_poly.pdbx_strand_id
1 'polypeptide(L)'
;MKIAVKGEQDIEYLATFVHGVLAGLHALGMVYNIKRRNWFDVGAHSVAMSYDVWATAKHLVALDRLTTRPRPSLVNKFQAAAQD
;
A
#
# COMPACT_ATOMS: atom_id res chain seq x y z
N MET A 1 13.13 15.14 11.84
CA MET A 1 13.35 14.04 10.88
C MET A 1 12.58 12.75 11.22
N LYS A 2 12.60 12.22 12.45
CA LYS A 2 11.82 11.01 12.84
C LYS A 2 10.29 11.14 12.65
N ILE A 3 9.74 12.34 12.90
CA ILE A 3 8.28 12.60 12.78
C ILE A 3 7.85 12.56 11.31
N ALA A 4 8.66 13.12 10.40
CA ALA A 4 8.37 13.13 8.97
C ALA A 4 8.33 11.71 8.38
N VAL A 5 9.30 10.85 8.73
CA VAL A 5 9.33 9.44 8.27
C VAL A 5 8.13 8.65 8.81
N LYS A 6 7.73 8.90 10.08
CA LYS A 6 6.55 8.24 10.65
C LYS A 6 5.26 8.69 9.96
N GLY A 7 5.13 10.00 9.69
CA GLY A 7 3.98 10.52 8.94
C GLY A 7 3.89 9.92 7.53
N GLU A 8 5.01 9.78 6.83
CA GLU A 8 5.06 9.13 5.52
C GLU A 8 4.64 7.65 5.60
N GLN A 9 5.12 6.90 6.61
CA GLN A 9 4.68 5.53 6.86
C GLN A 9 3.18 5.43 7.15
N ASP A 10 2.64 6.30 8.00
CA ASP A 10 1.22 6.30 8.37
C ASP A 10 0.32 6.54 7.14
N ILE A 11 0.73 7.43 6.22
CA ILE A 11 0.03 7.68 4.95
C ILE A 11 0.09 6.45 4.04
N GLU A 12 1.24 5.80 3.92
CA GLU A 12 1.39 4.61 3.08
C GLU A 12 0.58 3.42 3.63
N TYR A 13 0.49 3.26 4.96
CA TYR A 13 -0.40 2.28 5.59
C TYR A 13 -1.88 2.56 5.30
N LEU A 14 -2.30 3.82 5.44
CA LEU A 14 -3.66 4.24 5.14
C LEU A 14 -4.00 3.99 3.66
N ALA A 15 -3.12 4.39 2.75
CA ALA A 15 -3.32 4.21 1.32
C ALA A 15 -3.40 2.72 0.93
N THR A 16 -2.53 1.88 1.49
CA THR A 16 -2.58 0.42 1.32
C THR A 16 -3.92 -0.15 1.76
N PHE A 17 -4.42 0.26 2.93
CA PHE A 17 -5.71 -0.20 3.44
C PHE A 17 -6.87 0.24 2.56
N VAL A 18 -6.91 1.52 2.19
CA VAL A 18 -8.01 2.09 1.38
C VAL A 18 -8.08 1.42 0.01
N HIS A 19 -6.97 1.38 -0.73
CA HIS A 19 -6.96 0.73 -2.04
C HIS A 19 -7.21 -0.78 -1.95
N GLY A 20 -6.69 -1.46 -0.92
CA GLY A 20 -6.97 -2.87 -0.70
C GLY A 20 -8.46 -3.16 -0.48
N VAL A 21 -9.15 -2.34 0.31
CA VAL A 21 -10.60 -2.45 0.53
C VAL A 21 -11.38 -2.12 -0.75
N LEU A 22 -11.00 -1.07 -1.48
CA LEU A 22 -11.65 -0.70 -2.74
C LEU A 22 -11.51 -1.80 -3.81
N ALA A 23 -10.35 -2.43 -3.92
CA ALA A 23 -10.17 -3.61 -4.77
C ALA A 23 -11.17 -4.71 -4.42
N GLY A 24 -11.35 -5.01 -3.12
CA GLY A 24 -12.33 -5.99 -2.64
C GLY A 24 -13.78 -5.59 -2.98
N LEU A 25 -14.15 -4.33 -2.80
CA LEU A 25 -15.49 -3.83 -3.15
C LEU A 25 -15.76 -3.91 -4.65
N HIS A 26 -14.77 -3.59 -5.49
CA HIS A 26 -14.90 -3.74 -6.93
C HIS A 26 -14.96 -5.20 -7.37
N ALA A 27 -14.22 -6.11 -6.73
CA ALA A 27 -14.35 -7.54 -6.96
C ALA A 27 -15.78 -8.03 -6.65
N LEU A 28 -16.38 -7.58 -5.55
CA LEU A 28 -17.78 -7.86 -5.23
C LEU A 28 -18.74 -7.28 -6.29
N GLY A 29 -18.47 -6.07 -6.77
CA GLY A 29 -19.19 -5.44 -7.88
C GLY A 29 -19.12 -6.25 -9.17
N MET A 30 -17.95 -6.82 -9.51
CA MET A 30 -17.79 -7.73 -10.64
C MET A 30 -18.67 -8.97 -10.47
N VAL A 31 -18.55 -9.67 -9.32
CA VAL A 31 -19.31 -10.91 -9.05
C VAL A 31 -20.82 -10.66 -9.13
N TYR A 32 -21.28 -9.55 -8.56
CA TYR A 32 -22.68 -9.14 -8.63
C TYR A 32 -23.16 -8.91 -10.07
N ASN A 33 -22.36 -8.22 -10.89
CA ASN A 33 -22.74 -7.91 -12.27
C ASN A 33 -22.58 -9.10 -13.24
N ILE A 34 -21.67 -10.04 -12.97
CA ILE A 34 -21.60 -11.33 -13.68
C ILE A 34 -22.92 -12.07 -13.51
N LYS A 35 -23.46 -12.14 -12.29
CA LYS A 35 -24.76 -12.79 -12.02
C LYS A 35 -25.91 -12.10 -12.75
N ARG A 36 -25.85 -10.77 -12.94
CA ARG A 36 -26.83 -9.99 -13.71
C ARG A 36 -26.56 -9.95 -15.22
N ARG A 37 -25.50 -10.59 -15.70
CA ARG A 37 -25.05 -10.56 -17.10
C ARG A 37 -24.82 -9.14 -17.65
N ASN A 38 -24.52 -8.17 -16.77
CA ASN A 38 -24.16 -6.82 -17.17
C ASN A 38 -22.64 -6.72 -17.41
N TRP A 39 -22.22 -7.12 -18.60
CA TRP A 39 -20.80 -7.18 -18.96
C TRP A 39 -20.10 -5.82 -19.01
N PHE A 40 -20.84 -4.73 -19.26
CA PHE A 40 -20.29 -3.38 -19.23
C PHE A 40 -19.83 -3.02 -17.81
N ASP A 41 -20.69 -3.22 -16.81
CA ASP A 41 -20.35 -2.97 -15.41
C ASP A 41 -19.26 -3.93 -14.92
N VAL A 42 -19.25 -5.18 -15.39
CA VAL A 42 -18.16 -6.12 -15.10
C VAL A 42 -16.84 -5.56 -15.61
N GLY A 43 -16.80 -5.02 -16.83
CA GLY A 43 -15.61 -4.37 -17.38
C GLY A 43 -15.16 -3.17 -16.55
N ALA A 44 -16.10 -2.26 -16.21
CA ALA A 44 -15.80 -1.08 -15.40
C ALA A 44 -15.23 -1.46 -14.01
N HIS A 45 -15.86 -2.40 -13.33
CA HIS A 45 -15.38 -2.89 -12.04
C HIS A 45 -14.04 -3.64 -12.16
N SER A 46 -13.80 -4.37 -13.25
CA SER A 46 -12.52 -5.04 -13.49
C SER A 46 -11.37 -4.05 -13.64
N VAL A 47 -11.58 -2.96 -14.37
CA VAL A 47 -10.57 -1.91 -14.55
C VAL A 47 -10.30 -1.20 -13.22
N ALA A 48 -11.36 -0.83 -12.48
CA ALA A 48 -11.22 -0.18 -11.19
C ALA A 48 -10.49 -1.08 -10.16
N MET A 49 -10.91 -2.34 -10.04
CA MET A 49 -10.23 -3.33 -9.19
C MET A 49 -8.75 -3.48 -9.57
N SER A 50 -8.44 -3.56 -10.86
CA SER A 50 -7.05 -3.72 -11.33
C SER A 50 -6.18 -2.53 -10.95
N TYR A 51 -6.73 -1.30 -11.04
CA TYR A 51 -6.05 -0.10 -10.60
C TYR A 51 -5.80 -0.12 -9.09
N ASP A 52 -6.79 -0.47 -8.28
CA ASP A 52 -6.64 -0.54 -6.83
C ASP A 52 -5.63 -1.60 -6.37
N VAL A 53 -5.60 -2.77 -7.04
CA VAL A 53 -4.58 -3.80 -6.79
C VAL A 53 -3.18 -3.27 -7.12
N TRP A 54 -3.03 -2.60 -8.27
CA TRP A 54 -1.76 -1.99 -8.66
C TRP A 54 -1.32 -0.90 -7.66
N ALA A 55 -2.23 -0.02 -7.25
CA ALA A 55 -1.97 1.03 -6.25
C ALA A 55 -1.57 0.42 -4.89
N THR A 56 -2.31 -0.59 -4.43
CA THR A 56 -1.99 -1.33 -3.20
C THR A 56 -0.58 -1.91 -3.25
N ALA A 57 -0.19 -2.55 -4.37
CA ALA A 57 1.15 -3.08 -4.54
C ALA A 57 2.24 -1.99 -4.52
N LYS A 58 1.97 -0.82 -5.10
CA LYS A 58 2.89 0.33 -5.06
C LYS A 58 3.11 0.83 -3.63
N HIS A 59 2.04 0.97 -2.84
CA HIS A 59 2.11 1.42 -1.46
C HIS A 59 2.80 0.40 -0.55
N LEU A 60 2.60 -0.91 -0.78
CA LEU A 60 3.34 -1.96 -0.07
C LEU A 60 4.86 -1.88 -0.34
N VAL A 61 5.27 -1.63 -1.58
CA VAL A 61 6.68 -1.42 -1.92
C VAL A 61 7.24 -0.14 -1.28
N ALA A 62 6.45 0.93 -1.20
CA ALA A 62 6.85 2.16 -0.52
C ALA A 62 7.02 1.94 0.99
N LEU A 63 6.09 1.23 1.64
CA LEU A 63 6.18 0.82 3.04
C LEU A 63 7.43 -0.01 3.33
N ASP A 64 7.71 -1.00 2.48
CA ASP A 64 8.91 -1.83 2.63
C ASP A 64 10.18 -0.97 2.60
N ARG A 65 10.29 -0.02 1.66
CA ARG A 65 11.43 0.91 1.58
C ARG A 65 11.55 1.82 2.82
N LEU A 66 10.43 2.27 3.38
CA LEU A 66 10.43 3.13 4.56
C LEU A 66 10.74 2.36 5.85
N THR A 67 10.43 1.06 5.90
CA THR A 67 10.67 0.21 7.08
C THR A 67 12.05 -0.45 7.05
N THR A 68 12.61 -0.78 5.87
CA THR A 68 13.91 -1.44 5.71
C THR A 68 15.11 -0.49 5.67
N ARG A 69 14.93 0.81 5.41
CA ARG A 69 16.05 1.76 5.45
C ARG A 69 16.66 1.81 6.87
N PRO A 70 17.98 1.56 7.02
CA PRO A 70 18.63 1.62 8.33
C PRO A 70 18.46 3.03 8.90
N ARG A 71 17.92 3.12 10.12
CA ARG A 71 17.86 4.40 10.84
C ARG A 71 19.29 4.92 10.99
N PRO A 72 19.64 6.11 10.47
CA PRO A 72 20.98 6.68 10.64
C PRO A 72 21.37 6.81 12.12
N SER A 73 20.38 6.97 13.00
CA SER A 73 20.59 7.03 14.45
C SER A 73 21.00 5.70 15.11
N LEU A 74 20.78 4.55 14.45
CA LEU A 74 21.27 3.25 14.92
C LEU A 74 22.69 3.01 14.41
N VAL A 75 22.97 3.34 13.14
CA VAL A 75 24.32 3.25 12.56
C VAL A 75 25.31 4.08 13.38
N ASN A 76 24.97 5.32 13.73
CA ASN A 76 25.85 6.17 14.56
C ASN A 76 26.05 5.64 15.99
N LYS A 77 25.05 4.95 16.57
CA LYS A 77 25.19 4.35 17.92
C LYS A 77 26.08 3.12 17.91
N PHE A 78 25.96 2.27 16.88
CA PHE A 78 26.84 1.10 16.72
C PHE A 78 28.26 1.52 16.37
N GLN A 79 28.44 2.59 15.60
CA GLN A 79 29.76 3.11 15.26
C GLN A 79 30.45 3.79 16.46
N ALA A 80 29.69 4.49 17.31
CA ALA A 80 30.21 5.04 18.56
C ALA A 80 30.56 3.95 19.60
N ALA A 81 29.76 2.89 19.71
CA ALA A 81 30.05 1.77 20.62
C ALA A 81 31.17 0.83 20.14
N ALA A 82 31.64 0.98 18.90
CA ALA A 82 32.74 0.20 18.33
C ALA A 82 34.08 0.96 18.34
N GLN A 83 34.11 2.17 18.91
CA GLN A 83 35.32 3.00 19.06
C GLN A 83 35.81 3.12 20.51
N ASP A 84 35.20 2.38 21.45
CA ASP A 84 35.66 2.17 22.82
C ASP A 84 36.36 0.80 22.95
#